data_AF-A0A9D1EEX1-F1
#
_entry.id   AF-A0A9D1EEX1-F1
#
_cell.length_a   1.000
_cell.length_b   1.000
_cell.length_c   1.000
_cell.angle_alpha   90.00
_cell.angle_beta   90.00
_cell.angle_gamma   90.00
#
_symmetry.space_group_name_H-M   'P 1'
#
loop_
_entity.id
_entity.type
_entity.pdbx_description
1 polymer ?
#
loop_
_entity_poly.entity_id
_entity_poly.type
_entity_poly.pdbx_seq_one_letter_code
_entity_poly.pdbx_strand_id
1 'polypeptide(L)'
;MKKKWIVFIISTGLMVLIAVAMNQAREKEADLKLNIASKQKEMEQGKEVELEFYIENTGQVPISNIILYSKSQNYVTRIAMLQPGECYVYTRGESEKLAIIKQGLDHLDVTVCAEGVVKIDGKQQRVSDEKVARINIRK
;
A
#
# COMPACT_ATOMS: atom_id res chain seq x y z
N MET A 1 70.88 19.80 9.43
CA MET A 1 70.93 18.41 9.96
C MET A 1 69.58 18.06 10.58
N LYS A 2 68.98 16.93 10.15
CA LYS A 2 67.98 16.08 10.86
C LYS A 2 66.56 16.67 11.01
N LYS A 3 65.57 16.12 10.27
CA LYS A 3 64.58 15.08 10.72
C LYS A 3 63.34 15.75 11.36
N LYS A 4 62.07 15.47 11.05
CA LYS A 4 61.38 14.25 10.60
C LYS A 4 60.02 14.63 9.99
N TRP A 5 59.61 13.85 8.99
CA TRP A 5 58.23 13.71 8.53
C TRP A 5 57.29 13.34 9.68
N ILE A 6 56.19 14.06 9.83
CA ILE A 6 55.08 13.66 10.71
C ILE A 6 53.80 13.67 9.86
N VAL A 7 53.45 12.45 9.46
CA VAL A 7 52.11 11.87 9.50
C VAL A 7 51.11 12.40 8.46
N PHE A 8 51.21 11.74 7.32
CA PHE A 8 50.17 11.46 6.33
C PHE A 8 49.03 10.60 6.94
N ILE A 9 48.26 11.07 7.93
CA ILE A 9 47.08 10.32 8.44
C ILE A 9 46.00 11.29 8.94
N ILE A 10 45.33 12.02 8.05
CA ILE A 10 44.02 12.65 8.39
C ILE A 10 42.97 12.45 7.27
N SER A 11 43.32 11.89 6.11
CA SER A 11 42.40 11.90 4.95
C SER A 11 41.40 10.73 4.89
N THR A 12 41.70 9.56 5.44
CA THR A 12 40.82 8.37 5.27
C THR A 12 39.83 8.16 6.40
N GLY A 13 40.07 8.72 7.60
CA GLY A 13 39.15 8.57 8.74
C GLY A 13 37.91 9.45 8.66
N LEU A 14 38.00 10.62 8.01
CA LEU A 14 36.90 11.59 7.99
C LEU A 14 35.84 11.28 6.90
N MET A 15 36.23 10.59 5.82
CA MET A 15 35.30 10.20 4.74
C MET A 15 34.44 8.97 5.11
N VAL A 16 34.85 8.14 6.06
CA VAL A 16 34.08 6.93 6.43
C VAL A 16 32.91 7.26 7.36
N LEU A 17 33.02 8.32 8.19
CA LEU A 17 31.92 8.72 9.09
C LEU A 17 30.70 9.26 8.34
N ILE A 18 30.90 9.92 7.18
CA ILE A 18 29.78 10.45 6.39
C ILE A 18 29.02 9.31 5.69
N ALA A 19 29.71 8.26 5.22
CA ALA A 19 29.05 7.10 4.60
C ALA A 19 28.25 6.25 5.61
N VAL A 20 28.72 6.16 6.87
CA VAL A 20 27.97 5.46 7.93
C VAL A 20 26.70 6.22 8.34
N ALA A 21 26.73 7.55 8.31
CA ALA A 21 25.53 8.36 8.57
C ALA A 21 24.47 8.26 7.46
N MET A 22 24.89 8.11 6.19
CA MET A 22 23.96 7.92 5.06
C MET A 22 23.30 6.54 5.04
N ASN A 23 23.84 5.54 5.75
CA ASN A 23 23.23 4.20 5.86
C ASN A 23 22.35 4.02 7.10
N GLN A 24 22.30 5.01 8.00
CA GLN A 24 21.39 5.02 9.17
C GLN A 24 20.02 5.66 8.88
N ALA A 25 19.80 6.14 7.66
CA ALA A 25 18.53 6.70 7.19
C ALA A 25 17.82 5.79 6.17
N ARG A 26 17.94 4.46 6.30
CA ARG A 26 16.82 3.62 5.86
C ARG A 26 15.74 3.80 6.91
N GLU A 27 15.02 4.93 6.82
CA GLU A 27 13.87 5.21 7.65
C GLU A 27 13.02 3.94 7.68
N LYS A 28 12.53 3.58 8.86
CA LYS A 28 11.55 2.49 9.01
C LYS A 28 10.34 2.85 8.16
N GLU A 29 10.40 2.46 6.89
CA GLU A 29 9.42 2.85 5.89
C GLU A 29 8.19 1.97 6.08
N ALA A 30 7.05 2.61 6.25
CA ALA A 30 5.77 1.95 6.24
C ALA A 30 5.10 2.31 4.91
N ASP A 31 4.78 1.29 4.12
CA ASP A 31 4.12 1.48 2.84
C ASP A 31 2.99 0.45 2.70
N LEU A 32 1.77 0.95 2.63
CA LEU A 32 0.56 0.16 2.41
C LEU A 32 0.15 0.38 0.97
N LYS A 33 0.09 -0.71 0.19
CA LYS A 33 -0.25 -0.64 -1.22
C LYS A 33 -1.56 -1.37 -1.47
N LEU A 34 -2.48 -0.70 -2.14
CA LEU A 34 -3.75 -1.24 -2.58
C LEU A 34 -3.73 -1.44 -4.10
N ASN A 35 -4.28 -2.55 -4.53
CA ASN A 35 -4.58 -2.81 -5.93
C ASN A 35 -5.98 -3.44 -6.06
N ILE A 36 -6.64 -3.15 -7.17
CA ILE A 36 -7.98 -3.65 -7.49
C ILE A 36 -7.87 -4.41 -8.81
N ALA A 37 -8.30 -5.66 -8.81
CA ALA A 37 -8.48 -6.44 -10.02
C ALA A 37 -9.96 -6.74 -10.21
N SER A 38 -10.41 -6.70 -11.47
CA SER A 38 -11.65 -7.34 -11.87
C SER A 38 -11.32 -8.53 -12.74
N LYS A 39 -12.07 -9.61 -12.55
CA LYS A 39 -12.01 -10.77 -13.47
C LYS A 39 -12.60 -10.46 -14.84
N GLN A 40 -13.39 -9.39 -14.95
CA GLN A 40 -14.14 -9.03 -16.15
C GLN A 40 -13.59 -7.72 -16.73
N LYS A 41 -13.28 -7.70 -18.04
CA LYS A 41 -12.86 -6.47 -18.74
C LYS A 41 -14.05 -5.60 -19.15
N GLU A 42 -15.20 -6.22 -19.33
CA GLU A 42 -16.43 -5.63 -19.81
C GLU A 42 -17.60 -6.30 -19.11
N MET A 43 -18.67 -5.54 -18.93
CA MET A 43 -19.83 -5.98 -18.18
C MET A 43 -21.13 -5.60 -18.86
N GLU A 44 -22.15 -6.43 -18.72
CA GLU A 44 -23.50 -6.08 -19.16
C GLU A 44 -24.25 -5.34 -18.04
N GLN A 45 -25.07 -4.36 -18.44
CA GLN A 45 -25.92 -3.64 -17.51
C GLN A 45 -26.83 -4.61 -16.73
N GLY A 46 -26.91 -4.43 -15.41
CA GLY A 46 -27.72 -5.29 -14.53
C GLY A 46 -27.08 -6.63 -14.16
N LYS A 47 -25.86 -6.90 -14.62
CA LYS A 47 -25.05 -8.03 -14.11
C LYS A 47 -24.22 -7.60 -12.91
N GLU A 48 -23.80 -8.63 -12.18
CA GLU A 48 -22.97 -8.50 -11.00
C GLU A 48 -21.48 -8.52 -11.35
N VAL A 49 -20.67 -7.65 -10.70
CA VAL A 49 -19.20 -7.71 -10.81
C VAL A 49 -18.53 -8.37 -9.63
N GLU A 50 -17.57 -9.23 -9.94
CA GLU A 50 -16.61 -9.77 -8.97
C GLU A 50 -15.33 -8.93 -9.01
N LEU A 51 -14.93 -8.44 -7.83
CA LEU A 51 -13.71 -7.69 -7.62
C LEU A 51 -12.84 -8.38 -6.58
N GLU A 52 -11.53 -8.31 -6.83
CA GLU A 52 -10.49 -8.74 -5.91
C GLU A 52 -9.68 -7.52 -5.49
N PHE A 53 -9.49 -7.38 -4.19
CA PHE A 53 -8.67 -6.33 -3.60
C PHE A 53 -7.40 -6.96 -3.04
N TYR A 54 -6.27 -6.42 -3.45
CA TYR A 54 -4.95 -6.86 -3.02
C TYR A 54 -4.37 -5.77 -2.15
N ILE A 55 -4.05 -6.11 -0.90
CA ILE A 55 -3.52 -5.18 0.08
C ILE A 55 -2.18 -5.73 0.52
N GLU A 56 -1.12 -4.97 0.29
CA GLU A 56 0.24 -5.40 0.53
C GLU A 56 0.95 -4.41 1.46
N ASN A 57 1.71 -4.94 2.41
CA ASN A 57 2.70 -4.14 3.12
C ASN A 57 4.03 -4.20 2.36
N THR A 58 4.30 -3.18 1.57
CA THR A 58 5.55 -3.06 0.79
C THR A 58 6.68 -2.38 1.58
N GLY A 59 6.36 -1.89 2.79
CA GLY A 59 7.32 -1.33 3.72
C GLY A 59 8.08 -2.38 4.54
N GLN A 60 8.84 -1.89 5.52
CA GLN A 60 9.70 -2.67 6.41
C GLN A 60 9.13 -2.76 7.85
N VAL A 61 7.96 -2.17 8.11
CA VAL A 61 7.32 -2.13 9.43
C VAL A 61 5.97 -2.84 9.38
N PRO A 62 5.61 -3.66 10.38
CA PRO A 62 4.28 -4.25 10.46
C PRO A 62 3.17 -3.19 10.51
N ILE A 63 2.11 -3.40 9.74
CA ILE A 63 0.93 -2.55 9.70
C ILE A 63 -0.20 -3.27 10.42
N SER A 64 -0.90 -2.58 11.32
CA SER A 64 -1.93 -3.16 12.19
C SER A 64 -3.26 -2.41 12.07
N ASN A 65 -4.35 -3.03 12.52
CA ASN A 65 -5.70 -2.45 12.53
C ASN A 65 -6.11 -1.92 11.15
N ILE A 66 -5.88 -2.72 10.11
CA ILE A 66 -6.13 -2.31 8.74
C ILE A 66 -7.64 -2.38 8.46
N ILE A 67 -8.19 -1.30 7.93
CA ILE A 67 -9.58 -1.19 7.50
C ILE A 67 -9.59 -1.02 5.99
N LEU A 68 -10.23 -1.94 5.28
CA LEU A 68 -10.49 -1.85 3.86
C LEU A 68 -11.97 -1.53 3.66
N TYR A 69 -12.27 -0.47 2.93
CA TYR A 69 -13.66 -0.07 2.66
C TYR A 69 -13.83 0.54 1.28
N SER A 70 -15.05 0.49 0.75
CA SER A 70 -15.42 1.24 -0.46
C SER A 70 -16.41 2.35 -0.14
N LYS A 71 -16.03 3.57 -0.51
CA LYS A 71 -16.89 4.77 -0.41
C LYS A 71 -18.18 4.63 -1.22
N SER A 72 -18.09 3.90 -2.33
CA SER A 72 -19.17 3.76 -3.31
C SER A 72 -20.14 2.62 -3.01
N GLN A 73 -19.73 1.62 -2.21
CA GLN A 73 -20.36 0.31 -2.23
C GLN A 73 -20.62 -0.32 -0.85
N ASN A 74 -20.54 0.50 0.20
CA ASN A 74 -20.96 0.17 1.56
C ASN A 74 -20.46 -1.19 2.06
N TYR A 75 -19.20 -1.53 1.77
CA TYR A 75 -18.54 -2.68 2.36
C TYR A 75 -17.36 -2.19 3.21
N VAL A 76 -17.10 -2.92 4.30
CA VAL A 76 -15.99 -2.70 5.22
C VAL A 76 -15.48 -4.06 5.68
N THR A 77 -14.18 -4.29 5.58
CA THR A 77 -13.52 -5.46 6.17
C THR A 77 -12.31 -5.02 7.00
N ARG A 78 -11.93 -5.86 7.96
CA ARG A 78 -10.82 -5.59 8.88
C ARG A 78 -9.76 -6.68 8.74
N ILE A 79 -8.51 -6.25 8.61
CA ILE A 79 -7.34 -7.11 8.60
C ILE A 79 -6.52 -6.76 9.84
N ALA A 80 -6.26 -7.76 10.67
CA ALA A 80 -5.63 -7.53 11.97
C ALA A 80 -4.22 -6.94 11.82
N MET A 81 -3.41 -7.54 10.93
CA MET A 81 -2.02 -7.14 10.73
C MET A 81 -1.50 -7.63 9.36
N LEU A 82 -0.54 -6.90 8.79
CA LEU A 82 0.32 -7.33 7.69
C LEU A 82 1.79 -7.11 8.09
N GLN A 83 2.57 -8.19 8.09
CA GLN A 83 4.03 -8.14 8.21
C GLN A 83 4.65 -7.57 6.92
N PRO A 84 5.91 -7.09 6.98
CA PRO A 84 6.64 -6.68 5.78
C PRO A 84 6.64 -7.74 4.68
N GLY A 85 6.22 -7.36 3.47
CA GLY A 85 6.09 -8.23 2.30
C GLY A 85 4.84 -9.13 2.29
N GLU A 86 3.99 -9.08 3.32
CA GLU A 86 2.73 -9.82 3.31
C GLU A 86 1.69 -9.14 2.44
N CYS A 87 0.95 -9.96 1.69
CA CYS A 87 -0.16 -9.57 0.86
C CYS A 87 -1.43 -10.31 1.32
N TYR A 88 -2.53 -9.57 1.45
CA TYR A 88 -3.85 -10.09 1.71
C TYR A 88 -4.74 -9.88 0.51
N VAL A 89 -5.37 -10.97 0.07
CA VAL A 89 -6.34 -10.94 -1.03
C VAL A 89 -7.73 -11.05 -0.43
N TYR A 90 -8.56 -10.04 -0.69
CA TYR A 90 -9.97 -10.07 -0.38
C TYR A 90 -10.77 -10.22 -1.68
N THR A 91 -11.43 -11.36 -1.83
CA THR A 91 -12.41 -11.59 -2.89
C THR A 91 -13.80 -11.37 -2.32
N ARG A 92 -14.59 -10.52 -2.98
CA ARG A 92 -15.97 -10.29 -2.57
C ARG A 92 -16.82 -11.51 -2.93
N GLY A 93 -17.49 -12.11 -1.93
CA GLY A 93 -18.27 -13.35 -2.11
C GLY A 93 -19.54 -13.18 -2.95
N GLU A 94 -20.15 -14.29 -3.35
CA GLU A 94 -21.33 -14.32 -4.25
C GLU A 94 -22.53 -13.50 -3.75
N SER A 95 -22.74 -13.43 -2.43
CA SER A 95 -23.83 -12.67 -1.81
C SER A 95 -23.58 -11.17 -1.69
N GLU A 96 -22.36 -10.72 -1.98
CA GLU A 96 -21.95 -9.33 -1.86
C GLU A 96 -21.54 -8.75 -3.21
N LYS A 97 -21.93 -9.35 -4.34
CA LYS A 97 -21.53 -8.79 -5.63
C LYS A 97 -22.13 -7.40 -5.88
N LEU A 98 -21.51 -6.69 -6.80
CA LEU A 98 -21.90 -5.34 -7.14
C LEU A 98 -22.94 -5.30 -8.23
N ALA A 99 -24.17 -4.97 -7.84
CA ALA A 99 -25.25 -4.72 -8.78
C ALA A 99 -25.08 -3.33 -9.41
N ILE A 100 -24.90 -3.31 -10.72
CA ILE A 100 -24.98 -2.08 -11.52
C ILE A 100 -26.46 -1.74 -11.69
N ILE A 101 -27.03 -0.98 -10.75
CA ILE A 101 -28.47 -0.66 -10.72
C ILE A 101 -28.85 0.60 -11.52
N LYS A 102 -27.88 1.42 -11.92
CA LYS A 102 -28.15 2.72 -12.55
C LYS A 102 -28.08 2.62 -14.08
N GLN A 103 -29.23 2.81 -14.73
CA GLN A 103 -29.35 2.77 -16.19
C GLN A 103 -28.60 3.96 -16.82
N GLY A 104 -27.87 3.73 -17.91
CA GLY A 104 -27.23 4.77 -18.72
C GLY A 104 -25.75 5.09 -18.41
N LEU A 105 -25.11 4.37 -17.48
CA LEU A 105 -23.66 4.44 -17.29
C LEU A 105 -22.94 3.59 -18.36
N ASP A 106 -21.91 4.17 -18.97
CA ASP A 106 -20.94 3.49 -19.83
C ASP A 106 -19.76 2.91 -19.03
N HIS A 107 -19.61 3.30 -17.76
CA HIS A 107 -18.61 2.76 -16.84
C HIS A 107 -19.07 2.80 -15.38
N LEU A 108 -18.49 1.93 -14.55
CA LEU A 108 -18.60 1.91 -13.09
C LEU A 108 -17.24 2.30 -12.50
N ASP A 109 -17.22 3.38 -11.70
CA ASP A 109 -16.04 3.75 -10.90
C ASP A 109 -16.20 3.21 -9.47
N VAL A 110 -15.26 2.37 -9.05
CA VAL A 110 -15.21 1.78 -7.70
C VAL A 110 -14.03 2.36 -6.94
N THR A 111 -14.32 3.16 -5.92
CA THR A 111 -13.28 3.73 -5.04
C THR A 111 -13.12 2.89 -3.79
N VAL A 112 -11.91 2.39 -3.56
CA VAL A 112 -11.53 1.56 -2.42
C VAL A 112 -10.41 2.24 -1.66
N CYS A 113 -10.52 2.25 -0.34
CA CYS A 113 -9.54 2.83 0.57
C CYS A 113 -9.07 1.74 1.53
N ALA A 114 -7.76 1.69 1.77
CA ALA A 114 -7.16 0.89 2.83
C ALA A 114 -6.45 1.83 3.81
N GLU A 115 -6.74 1.70 5.10
CA GLU A 115 -6.13 2.52 6.16
C GLU A 115 -5.60 1.60 7.26
N GLY A 116 -4.40 1.89 7.78
CA GLY A 116 -3.78 1.11 8.85
C GLY A 116 -2.92 1.96 9.78
N VAL A 117 -2.42 1.34 10.85
CA VAL A 117 -1.59 1.97 11.87
C VAL A 117 -0.25 1.24 11.97
N VAL A 118 0.84 2.01 11.91
CA VAL A 118 2.20 1.55 12.15
C VAL A 118 2.77 2.15 13.42
N LYS A 119 3.73 1.46 14.03
CA LYS A 119 4.46 1.96 15.20
C LYS A 119 5.93 2.17 14.84
N ILE A 120 6.32 3.42 14.69
CA ILE A 120 7.69 3.83 14.35
C ILE A 120 8.25 4.61 15.55
N ASP A 121 9.37 4.14 16.10
CA ASP A 121 10.07 4.75 17.24
C ASP A 121 9.16 5.05 18.44
N GLY A 122 8.26 4.10 18.72
CA GLY A 122 7.29 4.19 19.83
C GLY A 122 6.05 5.03 19.52
N LYS A 123 6.05 5.81 18.43
CA LYS A 123 4.92 6.64 18.00
C LYS A 123 4.04 5.88 17.02
N GLN A 124 2.74 6.12 17.09
CA GLN A 124 1.80 5.60 16.09
C GLN A 124 1.71 6.57 14.90
N GLN A 125 1.74 6.03 13.70
CA GLN A 125 1.51 6.75 12.46
C GLN A 125 0.45 6.03 11.64
N ARG A 126 -0.38 6.81 10.93
CA ARG A 126 -1.35 6.27 9.99
C ARG A 126 -0.71 6.12 8.61
N VAL A 127 -1.04 5.03 7.95
CA VAL A 127 -0.74 4.79 6.54
C VAL A 127 -2.04 4.48 5.82
N SER A 128 -2.13 4.89 4.56
CA SER A 128 -3.33 4.69 3.77
C SER A 128 -3.01 4.68 2.29
N ASP A 129 -3.78 3.92 1.53
CA ASP A 129 -3.81 3.98 0.07
C ASP A 129 -5.25 4.01 -0.43
N GLU A 130 -5.46 4.69 -1.56
CA GLU A 130 -6.75 4.81 -2.21
C GLU A 130 -6.58 4.44 -3.69
N LYS A 131 -7.49 3.58 -4.18
CA LYS A 131 -7.55 3.20 -5.58
C LYS A 131 -8.94 3.34 -6.14
N VAL A 132 -8.97 3.72 -7.41
CA VAL A 132 -10.17 3.77 -8.22
C VAL A 132 -10.03 2.76 -9.34
N ALA A 133 -10.97 1.82 -9.43
CA ALA A 133 -11.10 0.93 -10.56
C ALA A 133 -12.25 1.40 -11.45
N ARG A 134 -11.96 1.59 -12.74
CA ARG A 134 -12.97 1.89 -13.75
C ARG A 134 -13.27 0.64 -14.55
N ILE A 135 -14.55 0.26 -14.60
CA ILE A 135 -15.03 -0.94 -15.28
C ILE A 135 -15.99 -0.51 -16.38
N ASN A 136 -15.70 -0.85 -17.63
CA ASN A 136 -16.54 -0.46 -18.76
C ASN A 136 -17.80 -1.33 -18.83
N ILE A 137 -18.94 -0.70 -19.12
CA ILE A 137 -20.24 -1.34 -19.24
C ILE A 137 -20.64 -1.34 -20.71
N ARG A 138 -20.85 -2.52 -21.27
CA ARG A 138 -21.49 -2.71 -22.57
C ARG A 138 -23.00 -2.58 -22.40
N LYS A 139 -23.58 -1.76 -23.28
CA LYS A 139 -25.02 -1.58 -23.43
C LYS A 139 -25.64 -2.74 -24.20
#